data_AF-A0A938S147-F1
#
_entry.id   AF-A0A938S147-F1
#
_cell.length_a   1.000
_cell.length_b   1.000
_cell.length_c   1.000
_cell.angle_alpha   90.00
_cell.angle_beta   90.00
_cell.angle_gamma   90.00
#
_symmetry.space_group_name_H-M   'P 1'
#
loop_
_entity.id
_entity.type
_entity.pdbx_description
1 polymer ?
#
loop_
_entity_poly.entity_id
_entity_poly.type
_entity_poly.pdbx_seq_one_letter_code
_entity_poly.pdbx_strand_id
1 'polypeptide(L)'
;MNQEKIERLLARADEAAGEPAFALATAAGIRRRIHRKRLVTMAVPTTVAAGIVLGATLWVVCLPTGRPQPQPQRIASLEEQVRQLQAQTEATLKLLQEVLETDRRERRLASLEAEFASIPDPIREIERQVDKAAFILVYQADKVYQELNESESAVRAYREVIQFFPTSPWAQVARERLARIEQQRIHDTKRQEGANLWDARNT
;
A
#
# COMPACT_ATOMS: atom_id res chain seq x y z
N MET A 1 -24.60 37.74 4.73
CA MET A 1 -23.24 37.57 5.29
C MET A 1 -22.29 37.64 4.10
N ASN A 2 -21.42 38.64 4.04
CA ASN A 2 -20.74 39.00 2.79
C ASN A 2 -19.53 38.09 2.51
N GLN A 3 -19.35 37.71 1.25
CA GLN A 3 -18.30 36.81 0.75
C GLN A 3 -16.88 37.26 1.13
N GLU A 4 -16.63 38.57 1.12
CA GLU A 4 -15.37 39.16 1.57
C GLU A 4 -15.01 38.82 3.02
N LYS A 5 -16.01 38.59 3.88
CA LYS A 5 -15.78 38.23 5.29
C LYS A 5 -15.31 36.79 5.42
N ILE A 6 -15.74 35.91 4.52
CA ILE A 6 -15.33 34.51 4.48
C ILE A 6 -13.89 34.40 3.96
N GLU A 7 -13.56 35.11 2.88
CA GLU A 7 -12.21 35.15 2.31
C GLU A 7 -11.18 35.69 3.32
N ARG A 8 -11.54 36.75 4.07
CA ARG A 8 -10.67 37.26 5.15
C ARG A 8 -10.51 36.29 6.31
N LEU A 9 -11.50 35.45 6.61
CA LEU A 9 -11.39 34.46 7.68
C LEU A 9 -10.51 33.27 7.25
N LEU A 10 -10.61 32.84 5.99
CA LEU A 10 -9.78 31.78 5.42
C LEU A 10 -8.32 32.21 5.33
N ALA A 11 -8.04 33.41 4.81
CA ALA A 11 -6.68 33.93 4.72
C ALA A 11 -6.00 34.03 6.10
N ARG A 12 -6.76 34.44 7.13
CA ARG A 12 -6.26 34.50 8.51
C ARG A 12 -6.01 33.13 9.13
N ALA A 13 -6.80 32.12 8.73
CA ALA A 13 -6.63 30.76 9.20
C ALA A 13 -5.37 30.13 8.57
N ASP A 14 -5.11 30.38 7.28
CA ASP A 14 -3.91 29.89 6.59
C ASP A 14 -2.64 30.57 7.13
N GLU A 15 -2.68 31.87 7.42
CA GLU A 15 -1.56 32.58 8.02
C GLU A 15 -1.25 32.08 9.45
N ALA A 16 -2.28 31.70 10.22
CA ALA A 16 -2.13 31.13 11.55
C ALA A 16 -1.63 29.67 11.54
N ALA A 17 -1.83 28.93 10.45
CA ALA A 17 -1.42 27.54 10.32
C ALA A 17 0.10 27.37 10.17
N GLY A 18 0.81 28.42 9.74
CA GLY A 18 2.26 28.38 9.50
C GLY A 18 2.65 27.45 8.35
N GLU A 19 3.88 27.59 7.84
CA GLU A 19 4.35 26.70 6.78
C GLU A 19 4.44 25.25 7.28
N PRO A 20 3.94 24.26 6.51
CA PRO A 20 4.05 22.86 6.88
C PRO A 20 5.52 22.45 6.86
N ALA A 21 6.12 22.34 8.03
CA ALA A 21 7.45 21.78 8.19
C ALA A 21 7.40 20.27 7.90
N PHE A 22 7.51 19.90 6.62
CA PHE A 22 7.65 18.51 6.19
C PHE A 22 9.07 18.01 6.55
N ALA A 23 9.29 17.74 7.83
CA ALA A 23 10.43 16.94 8.25
C ALA A 23 10.21 15.51 7.74
N LEU A 24 11.19 14.97 7.01
CA LEU A 24 11.25 13.58 6.53
C LEU A 24 11.02 12.60 7.70
N ALA A 25 9.76 12.22 7.90
CA ALA A 25 9.35 11.29 8.94
C ALA A 25 9.75 9.88 8.52
N THR A 26 10.94 9.45 8.96
CA THR A 26 11.35 8.05 8.85
C THR A 26 10.41 7.18 9.68
N ALA A 27 9.93 6.07 9.09
CA ALA A 27 8.93 5.17 9.67
C ALA A 27 9.32 4.59 11.05
N ALA A 28 10.60 4.64 11.41
CA ALA A 28 11.10 4.27 12.74
C ALA A 28 10.73 5.28 13.85
N GLY A 29 10.58 6.57 13.54
CA GLY A 29 10.22 7.61 14.51
C GLY A 29 8.75 7.58 14.95
N ILE A 30 7.86 7.14 14.05
CA ILE A 30 6.41 7.11 14.30
C ILE A 30 6.05 6.00 15.32
N ARG A 31 6.73 4.85 15.29
CA ARG A 31 6.45 3.73 16.21
C ARG A 31 6.79 4.04 17.68
N ARG A 32 7.80 4.87 17.95
CA ARG A 32 8.15 5.27 19.34
C ARG A 32 7.13 6.23 19.97
N ARG A 33 6.41 7.03 19.18
CA ARG A 33 5.45 8.01 19.72
C ARG A 33 4.12 7.39 20.14
N ILE A 34 3.71 6.29 19.49
CA ILE A 34 2.44 5.62 19.78
C ILE A 34 2.50 4.85 21.12
N HIS A 35 3.65 4.26 21.47
CA HIS A 35 3.77 3.54 22.75
C HIS A 35 3.89 4.45 23.98
N ARG A 36 4.39 5.70 23.85
CA ARG A 36 4.47 6.63 24.99
C ARG A 36 3.11 7.20 25.40
N LYS A 37 2.12 7.25 24.51
CA LYS A 37 0.78 7.77 24.83
C LYS A 37 -0.12 6.78 25.57
N ARG A 38 0.25 5.49 25.67
CA ARG A 38 -0.55 4.48 26.41
C ARG A 38 -0.28 4.40 27.92
N LEU A 39 0.70 5.14 28.44
CA LEU A 39 1.06 5.10 29.87
C LEU A 39 0.70 6.35 30.68
N VAL A 40 0.07 7.38 30.08
CA VAL A 40 -0.22 8.65 30.79
C VAL A 40 -1.72 8.89 31.01
N THR A 41 -2.61 8.08 30.42
CA THR A 41 -4.07 8.16 30.66
C THR A 41 -4.53 7.22 31.77
N MET A 42 -3.98 7.36 32.98
CA MET A 42 -4.60 6.88 34.23
C MET A 42 -4.13 7.73 35.41
N ALA A 43 -4.52 9.00 35.43
CA ALA A 43 -4.61 9.82 36.64
C ALA A 43 -5.33 11.12 36.30
N VAL A 44 -6.66 11.14 36.40
CA VAL A 44 -7.39 12.40 36.60
C VAL A 44 -8.06 12.29 37.97
N PRO A 45 -7.71 13.15 38.93
CA PRO A 45 -8.31 13.15 40.25
C PRO A 45 -9.75 13.68 40.15
N THR A 46 -10.69 12.92 40.70
CA THR A 46 -12.09 13.29 40.90
C THR A 46 -12.21 14.28 42.05
N THR A 47 -11.96 15.57 41.81
CA THR A 47 -12.26 16.63 42.76
C THR A 47 -12.72 17.88 42.02
N VAL A 48 -14.05 18.06 41.92
CA VAL A 48 -14.85 19.28 42.12
C VAL A 48 -16.23 19.01 41.51
N ALA A 49 -17.06 18.25 42.23
CA ALA A 49 -18.51 18.12 41.93
C ALA A 49 -19.39 18.57 43.10
N ALA A 50 -18.82 19.27 44.09
CA ALA A 50 -19.54 19.71 45.29
C ALA A 50 -19.81 21.22 45.37
N GLY A 51 -19.44 22.01 44.35
CA GLY A 51 -19.51 23.49 44.41
C GLY A 51 -20.76 24.14 43.79
N ILE A 52 -21.45 23.48 42.86
CA ILE A 52 -22.48 24.17 42.03
C ILE A 52 -23.92 23.82 42.45
N VAL A 53 -24.13 22.75 43.21
CA VAL A 53 -25.49 22.32 43.59
C VAL A 53 -26.10 23.17 44.72
N LEU A 54 -25.28 23.80 45.58
CA LEU A 54 -25.80 24.64 46.68
C LEU A 54 -26.04 26.12 46.28
N GLY A 55 -25.50 26.60 45.16
CA GLY A 55 -25.75 27.96 44.69
C GLY A 55 -27.10 28.13 43.98
N ALA A 56 -27.60 27.06 43.34
CA ALA A 56 -28.85 27.11 42.59
C ALA A 56 -30.11 26.97 43.45
N THR A 57 -30.02 26.35 44.64
CA THR A 57 -31.20 26.14 45.51
C THR A 57 -31.60 27.37 46.31
N LEU A 58 -30.68 28.31 46.58
CA LEU A 58 -30.99 29.54 47.31
C LEU A 58 -31.56 30.66 46.43
N TRP A 59 -31.31 30.65 45.12
CA TRP A 59 -31.88 31.68 44.23
C TRP A 59 -33.37 31.43 43.93
N VAL A 60 -33.82 30.17 43.98
CA VAL A 60 -35.21 29.81 43.67
C VAL A 60 -36.20 30.29 44.75
N VAL A 61 -35.74 30.56 45.98
CA VAL A 61 -36.62 30.88 47.11
C VAL A 61 -36.93 32.39 47.23
N CYS A 62 -36.13 33.27 46.62
CA CYS A 62 -36.32 34.72 46.70
C CYS A 62 -36.85 35.38 45.41
N LEU A 63 -37.32 34.59 44.43
CA LEU A 63 -37.99 35.17 43.26
C LEU A 63 -39.46 35.46 43.61
N PRO A 64 -39.91 36.73 43.53
CA PRO A 64 -41.31 37.09 43.77
C PRO A 64 -42.20 36.31 42.79
N THR A 65 -43.15 35.56 43.34
CA THR A 65 -44.16 34.78 42.62
C THR A 65 -45.24 35.69 42.04
N GLY A 66 -44.84 36.73 41.31
CA GLY A 66 -45.70 37.31 40.29
C GLY A 66 -45.74 36.34 39.13
N ARG A 67 -46.66 35.36 39.14
CA ARG A 67 -46.91 34.50 37.97
C ARG A 67 -47.29 35.43 36.81
N PRO A 68 -46.43 35.65 35.79
CA PRO A 68 -46.90 36.31 34.59
C PRO A 68 -47.97 35.39 34.01
N GLN A 69 -49.17 35.93 33.78
CA GLN A 69 -50.20 35.22 33.04
C GLN A 69 -49.56 34.66 31.75
N PRO A 70 -49.72 33.36 31.44
CA PRO A 70 -49.22 32.81 30.19
C PRO A 70 -49.93 33.52 29.05
N GLN A 71 -49.25 34.49 28.43
CA GLN A 71 -49.73 35.11 27.20
C GLN A 71 -49.68 34.02 26.12
N PRO A 72 -50.83 33.56 25.58
CA PRO A 72 -50.90 32.43 24.66
C PRO A 72 -50.04 32.61 23.41
N GLN A 73 -49.76 33.87 23.04
CA GLN A 73 -48.90 34.24 21.92
C GLN A 73 -47.44 33.78 22.10
N ARG A 74 -46.90 33.80 23.33
CA ARG A 74 -45.50 33.37 23.58
C ARG A 74 -45.35 31.85 23.44
N ILE A 75 -46.36 31.10 23.86
CA ILE A 75 -46.35 29.63 23.80
C ILE A 75 -46.32 29.17 22.34
N ALA A 76 -47.17 29.75 21.49
CA ALA A 76 -47.19 29.45 20.06
C ALA A 76 -45.82 29.74 19.38
N SER A 77 -45.18 30.88 19.70
CA SER A 77 -43.87 31.21 19.14
C SER A 77 -42.74 30.26 19.58
N LEU A 78 -42.81 29.75 20.80
CA LEU A 78 -41.81 28.80 21.32
C LEU A 78 -42.01 27.42 20.71
N GLU A 79 -43.25 26.98 20.52
CA GLU A 79 -43.55 25.73 19.82
C GLU A 79 -43.01 25.75 18.38
N GLU A 80 -43.14 26.87 17.68
CA GLU A 80 -42.60 27.03 16.33
C GLU A 80 -41.07 27.02 16.31
N GLN A 81 -40.42 27.68 17.27
CA GLN A 81 -38.96 27.63 17.43
C GLN A 81 -38.46 26.21 17.74
N VAL A 82 -39.17 25.47 18.60
CA VAL A 82 -38.83 24.07 18.90
C VAL A 82 -38.96 23.20 17.65
N ARG A 83 -40.04 23.37 16.87
CA ARG A 83 -40.20 22.65 15.60
C ARG A 83 -39.10 22.99 14.60
N GLN A 84 -38.71 24.25 14.51
CA GLN A 84 -37.64 24.69 13.61
C GLN A 84 -36.29 24.09 14.03
N LEU A 85 -35.96 24.11 15.33
CA LEU A 85 -34.74 23.51 15.86
C LEU A 85 -34.73 21.99 15.69
N GLN A 86 -35.87 21.33 15.88
CA GLN A 86 -36.02 19.90 15.61
C GLN A 86 -35.75 19.58 14.14
N ALA A 87 -36.40 20.30 13.22
CA ALA A 87 -36.19 20.12 11.78
C ALA A 87 -34.73 20.36 11.36
N GLN A 88 -34.08 21.38 11.93
CA GLN A 88 -32.67 21.65 11.69
C GLN A 88 -31.77 20.52 12.23
N THR A 89 -32.08 19.98 13.41
CA THR A 89 -31.34 18.86 14.00
C THR A 89 -31.49 17.58 13.20
N GLU A 90 -32.69 17.30 12.70
CA GLU A 90 -32.92 16.14 11.82
C GLU A 90 -32.15 16.27 10.50
N ALA A 91 -32.14 17.47 9.90
CA ALA A 91 -31.37 17.73 8.69
C ALA A 91 -29.86 17.54 8.90
N THR A 92 -29.31 18.02 10.03
CA THR A 92 -27.88 17.83 10.32
C THR A 92 -27.52 16.39 10.61
N LEU A 93 -28.37 15.64 11.34
CA LEU A 93 -28.14 14.22 11.59
C LEU A 93 -28.15 13.40 10.29
N LYS A 94 -29.06 13.73 9.36
CA LYS A 94 -29.11 13.08 8.05
C LYS A 94 -27.82 13.31 7.24
N LEU A 95 -27.30 14.54 7.22
CA LEU A 95 -26.03 14.85 6.56
C LEU A 95 -24.85 14.13 7.22
N LEU A 96 -24.79 14.09 8.55
CA LEU A 96 -23.73 13.35 9.26
C LEU A 96 -23.77 11.86 8.94
N GLN A 97 -24.97 11.26 8.87
CA GLN A 97 -25.12 9.87 8.49
C GLN A 97 -24.61 9.61 7.07
N GLU A 98 -24.96 10.46 6.11
CA GLU A 98 -24.49 10.35 4.72
C GLU A 98 -22.97 10.47 4.62
N VAL A 99 -22.36 11.44 5.32
CA VAL A 99 -20.90 11.61 5.35
C VAL A 99 -20.21 10.38 5.97
N LEU A 100 -20.76 9.83 7.05
CA LEU A 100 -20.21 8.62 7.69
C LEU A 100 -20.33 7.39 6.78
N GLU A 101 -21.40 7.26 6.01
CA GLU A 101 -21.55 6.17 5.04
C GLU A 101 -20.53 6.29 3.90
N THR A 102 -20.29 7.50 3.40
CA THR A 102 -19.28 7.75 2.37
C THR A 102 -17.87 7.43 2.88
N ASP A 103 -17.47 7.93 4.06
CA ASP A 103 -16.16 7.63 4.66
C ASP A 103 -15.96 6.11 4.87
N ARG A 104 -17.01 5.38 5.28
CA ARG A 104 -16.95 3.91 5.37
C ARG A 104 -16.73 3.24 4.02
N ARG A 105 -17.37 3.74 2.96
CA ARG A 105 -17.17 3.21 1.59
C ARG A 105 -15.75 3.49 1.11
N GLU A 106 -15.26 4.71 1.31
CA GLU A 106 -13.88 5.09 0.96
C GLU A 106 -12.85 4.23 1.69
N ARG A 107 -13.03 3.98 2.99
CA ARG A 107 -12.12 3.10 3.75
C ARG A 107 -12.12 1.67 3.24
N ARG A 108 -13.28 1.14 2.82
CA ARG A 108 -13.37 -0.19 2.21
C ARG A 108 -12.68 -0.24 0.84
N LEU A 109 -12.83 0.81 0.03
CA LEU A 109 -12.12 0.90 -1.24
C LEU A 109 -10.60 0.98 -1.01
N ALA A 110 -10.16 1.82 -0.09
CA ALA A 110 -8.75 1.95 0.27
C ALA A 110 -8.17 0.62 0.82
N SER A 111 -8.94 -0.15 1.61
CA SER A 111 -8.47 -1.45 2.08
C SER A 111 -8.35 -2.46 0.94
N LEU A 112 -9.31 -2.48 0.01
CA LEU A 112 -9.26 -3.35 -1.16
C LEU A 112 -8.10 -2.98 -2.07
N GLU A 113 -7.86 -1.69 -2.32
CA GLU A 113 -6.71 -1.20 -3.08
C GLU A 113 -5.39 -1.60 -2.43
N ALA A 114 -5.29 -1.52 -1.10
CA ALA A 114 -4.12 -1.98 -0.37
C ALA A 114 -3.93 -3.50 -0.46
N GLU A 115 -5.01 -4.28 -0.39
CA GLU A 115 -4.98 -5.74 -0.60
C GLU A 115 -4.52 -6.08 -2.03
N PHE A 116 -5.05 -5.42 -3.06
CA PHE A 116 -4.62 -5.62 -4.44
C PHE A 116 -3.17 -5.19 -4.67
N ALA A 117 -2.73 -4.07 -4.08
CA ALA A 117 -1.34 -3.62 -4.17
C ALA A 117 -0.35 -4.57 -3.46
N SER A 118 -0.84 -5.40 -2.52
CA SER A 118 -0.02 -6.40 -1.84
C SER A 118 0.19 -7.68 -2.64
N ILE A 119 -0.66 -7.95 -3.64
CA ILE A 119 -0.54 -9.13 -4.49
C ILE A 119 0.67 -8.94 -5.41
N PRO A 120 1.67 -9.84 -5.38
CA PRO A 120 2.79 -9.78 -6.31
C PRO A 120 2.30 -9.80 -7.75
N ASP A 121 2.93 -9.02 -8.62
CA ASP A 121 2.62 -9.01 -10.05
C ASP A 121 2.73 -10.45 -10.61
N PRO A 122 1.62 -11.09 -11.00
CA PRO A 122 1.61 -12.48 -11.40
C PRO A 122 2.47 -12.73 -12.63
N ILE A 123 2.62 -11.72 -13.50
CA ILE A 123 3.45 -11.83 -14.71
C ILE A 123 4.91 -11.97 -14.31
N ARG A 124 5.39 -11.16 -13.37
CA ARG A 124 6.78 -11.25 -12.87
C ARG A 124 7.07 -12.58 -12.19
N GLU A 125 6.09 -13.16 -11.50
CA GLU A 125 6.27 -14.47 -10.88
C GLU A 125 6.34 -15.60 -11.92
N ILE A 126 5.52 -15.53 -12.97
CA ILE A 126 5.63 -16.45 -14.10
C ILE A 126 6.99 -16.33 -14.78
N GLU A 127 7.46 -15.11 -15.04
CA GLU A 127 8.79 -14.86 -15.61
C GLU A 127 9.91 -15.48 -14.77
N ARG A 128 9.87 -15.30 -13.44
CA ARG A 128 10.83 -15.93 -12.52
C ARG A 128 10.80 -17.46 -12.58
N GLN A 129 9.62 -18.05 -12.66
CA GLN A 129 9.49 -19.50 -12.77
C GLN A 129 10.02 -20.03 -14.10
N VAL A 130 9.74 -19.31 -15.20
CA VAL A 130 10.29 -19.60 -16.52
C VAL A 130 11.82 -19.54 -16.50
N ASP A 131 12.40 -18.48 -15.93
CA ASP A 131 13.85 -18.34 -15.83
C ASP A 131 14.49 -19.43 -14.96
N LYS A 132 13.85 -19.80 -13.86
CA LYS A 132 14.30 -20.91 -13.00
C LYS A 132 14.26 -22.25 -13.74
N ALA A 133 13.22 -22.51 -14.52
CA ALA A 133 13.10 -23.72 -15.31
C ALA A 133 14.19 -23.79 -16.39
N ALA A 134 14.38 -22.70 -17.14
CA ALA A 134 15.42 -22.60 -18.16
C ALA A 134 16.82 -22.80 -17.57
N PHE A 135 17.10 -22.19 -16.41
CA PHE A 135 18.35 -22.39 -15.68
C PHE A 135 18.63 -23.86 -15.37
N ILE A 136 17.66 -24.58 -14.80
CA ILE A 136 17.83 -25.98 -14.39
C ILE A 136 18.18 -26.85 -15.60
N LEU A 137 17.51 -26.63 -16.74
CA LEU A 137 17.78 -27.39 -17.96
C LEU A 137 19.19 -27.11 -18.52
N VAL A 138 19.61 -25.84 -18.55
CA VAL A 138 20.99 -25.49 -18.97
C VAL A 138 22.01 -26.13 -18.04
N TYR A 139 21.79 -26.06 -16.72
CA TYR A 139 22.67 -26.67 -15.75
C TYR A 139 22.78 -28.19 -15.92
N GLN A 140 21.66 -28.86 -16.19
CA GLN A 140 21.66 -30.30 -16.46
C GLN A 140 22.40 -30.63 -17.76
N ALA A 141 22.22 -29.83 -18.82
CA ALA A 141 22.95 -29.99 -20.07
C ALA A 141 24.46 -29.81 -19.88
N ASP A 142 24.88 -28.78 -19.12
CA ASP A 142 26.28 -28.54 -18.75
C ASP A 142 26.86 -29.77 -18.01
N LYS A 143 26.09 -30.35 -17.08
CA LYS A 143 26.50 -31.55 -16.32
C LYS A 143 26.69 -32.75 -17.24
N VAL A 144 25.74 -33.04 -18.13
CA VAL A 144 25.83 -34.14 -19.10
C VAL A 144 27.03 -33.96 -20.02
N TYR A 145 27.30 -32.71 -20.45
CA TYR A 145 28.45 -32.41 -21.28
C TYR A 145 29.79 -32.67 -20.57
N GLN A 146 29.93 -32.16 -19.33
CA GLN A 146 31.22 -32.17 -18.62
C GLN A 146 31.52 -33.50 -17.92
N GLU A 147 30.51 -34.13 -17.31
CA GLU A 147 30.72 -35.32 -16.47
C GLU A 147 30.58 -36.62 -17.27
N LEU A 148 29.65 -36.68 -18.23
CA LEU A 148 29.36 -37.90 -18.99
C LEU A 148 30.04 -37.91 -20.36
N ASN A 149 30.64 -36.78 -20.77
CA ASN A 149 31.25 -36.60 -22.08
C ASN A 149 30.27 -36.90 -23.25
N GLU A 150 28.96 -36.81 -23.00
CA GLU A 150 27.91 -37.09 -23.96
C GLU A 150 27.52 -35.82 -24.74
N SER A 151 28.37 -35.46 -25.71
CA SER A 151 28.20 -34.20 -26.46
C SER A 151 26.85 -34.10 -27.20
N GLU A 152 26.35 -35.17 -27.81
CA GLU A 152 25.07 -35.17 -28.54
C GLU A 152 23.84 -34.99 -27.62
N SER A 153 23.84 -35.65 -26.45
CA SER A 153 22.78 -35.50 -25.45
C SER A 153 22.71 -34.06 -24.94
N ALA A 154 23.86 -33.46 -24.62
CA ALA A 154 23.94 -32.06 -24.20
C ALA A 154 23.48 -31.10 -25.31
N VAL A 155 23.89 -31.32 -26.57
CA VAL A 155 23.47 -30.49 -27.71
C VAL A 155 21.95 -30.50 -27.89
N ARG A 156 21.29 -31.66 -27.75
CA ARG A 156 19.82 -31.75 -27.79
C ARG A 156 19.18 -30.94 -26.66
N ALA A 157 19.67 -31.09 -25.43
CA ALA A 157 19.13 -30.36 -24.28
C ALA A 157 19.27 -28.83 -24.43
N TYR A 158 20.41 -28.32 -24.91
CA TYR A 158 20.54 -26.89 -25.18
C TYR A 158 19.58 -26.39 -26.27
N ARG A 159 19.34 -27.18 -27.32
CA ARG A 159 18.36 -26.84 -28.36
C ARG A 159 16.94 -26.77 -27.81
N GLU A 160 16.57 -27.69 -26.92
CA GLU A 160 15.28 -27.67 -26.22
C GLU A 160 15.11 -26.41 -25.37
N VAL A 161 16.16 -25.97 -24.64
CA VAL A 161 16.11 -24.71 -23.89
C VAL A 161 15.84 -23.52 -24.81
N ILE A 162 16.52 -23.46 -25.96
CA ILE A 162 16.33 -22.36 -26.93
C ILE A 162 14.92 -22.39 -27.52
N GLN A 163 14.37 -23.58 -27.75
CA GLN A 163 13.03 -23.76 -28.29
C GLN A 163 11.93 -23.40 -27.28
N PHE A 164 12.04 -23.87 -26.05
CA PHE A 164 11.02 -23.66 -25.01
C PHE A 164 11.10 -22.29 -24.36
N PHE A 165 12.30 -21.71 -24.26
CA PHE A 165 12.55 -20.46 -23.54
C PHE A 165 13.31 -19.42 -24.40
N PRO A 166 12.82 -19.08 -25.61
CA PRO A 166 13.59 -18.31 -26.59
C PRO A 166 13.96 -16.90 -26.14
N THR A 167 13.18 -16.32 -25.23
CA THR A 167 13.37 -14.96 -24.68
C THR A 167 14.13 -14.95 -23.34
N SER A 168 14.36 -16.10 -22.70
CA SER A 168 15.06 -16.16 -21.42
C SER A 168 16.57 -15.90 -21.61
N PRO A 169 17.24 -15.23 -20.66
CA PRO A 169 18.70 -15.07 -20.68
C PRO A 169 19.46 -16.41 -20.82
N TRP A 170 18.88 -17.50 -20.32
CA TRP A 170 19.47 -18.84 -20.38
C TRP A 170 19.47 -19.44 -21.79
N ALA A 171 18.55 -19.04 -22.68
CA ALA A 171 18.62 -19.46 -24.08
C ALA A 171 19.83 -18.83 -24.78
N GLN A 172 20.22 -17.61 -24.42
CA GLN A 172 21.46 -17.02 -24.94
C GLN A 172 22.69 -17.80 -24.49
N VAL A 173 22.74 -18.19 -23.21
CA VAL A 173 23.80 -19.06 -22.68
C VAL A 173 23.83 -20.39 -23.45
N ALA A 174 22.68 -21.02 -23.68
CA ALA A 174 22.59 -22.26 -24.44
C ALA A 174 23.13 -22.11 -25.88
N ARG A 175 22.82 -21.00 -26.58
CA ARG A 175 23.37 -20.70 -27.91
C ARG A 175 24.89 -20.59 -27.87
N GLU A 176 25.43 -19.89 -26.88
CA GLU A 176 26.88 -19.74 -26.71
C GLU A 176 27.56 -21.09 -26.44
N ARG A 177 26.97 -21.95 -25.61
CA ARG A 177 27.46 -23.30 -25.34
C ARG A 177 27.49 -24.14 -26.62
N LEU A 178 26.40 -24.15 -27.39
CA LEU A 178 26.33 -24.85 -28.67
C LEU A 178 27.43 -24.37 -29.65
N ALA A 179 27.64 -23.06 -29.75
CA ALA A 179 28.69 -22.51 -30.62
C ALA A 179 30.09 -22.99 -30.21
N ARG A 180 30.38 -23.08 -28.90
CA ARG A 180 31.66 -23.60 -28.40
C ARG A 180 31.85 -25.09 -28.72
N ILE A 181 30.81 -25.90 -28.55
CA ILE A 181 30.86 -27.34 -28.87
C ILE A 181 31.13 -27.54 -30.37
N GLU A 182 30.46 -26.77 -31.22
CA GLU A 182 30.68 -26.83 -32.67
C GLU A 182 32.12 -26.47 -33.06
N GLN A 183 32.66 -25.40 -32.45
CA GLN A 183 34.06 -25.01 -32.67
C GLN A 183 35.06 -26.09 -32.25
N GLN A 184 34.81 -26.76 -31.11
CA GLN A 184 35.64 -27.87 -30.63
C GLN A 184 35.61 -29.04 -31.61
N ARG A 185 34.42 -29.43 -32.11
CA ARG A 185 34.28 -30.50 -33.11
C ARG A 185 35.07 -30.21 -34.38
N ILE A 186 34.96 -29.00 -34.92
CA ILE A 186 35.71 -28.60 -36.13
C ILE A 186 37.22 -28.69 -35.90
N HIS A 187 37.69 -28.27 -34.73
CA HIS A 187 39.11 -28.35 -34.38
C HIS A 187 39.58 -29.81 -34.26
N ASP A 188 38.80 -30.68 -33.63
CA ASP A 188 39.13 -32.09 -33.47
C ASP A 188 39.14 -32.84 -34.81
N THR A 189 38.20 -32.56 -35.71
CA THR A 189 38.18 -33.12 -37.07
C THR A 189 39.43 -32.71 -37.86
N LYS A 190 39.82 -31.42 -37.84
CA LYS A 190 41.04 -30.94 -38.51
C LYS A 190 42.31 -31.59 -37.95
N ARG A 191 42.37 -31.81 -36.62
CA ARG A 191 43.49 -32.50 -35.98
C ARG A 191 43.59 -33.96 -36.46
N GLN A 192 42.46 -34.65 -36.61
CA GLN A 192 42.43 -36.03 -37.10
C GLN A 192 42.83 -36.14 -38.58
N GLU A 193 42.35 -35.24 -39.44
CA GLU A 193 42.75 -35.17 -40.86
C GLU A 193 44.27 -34.94 -41.02
N GLY A 194 44.82 -34.02 -40.21
CA GLY A 194 46.26 -33.78 -40.19
C GLY A 194 47.06 -35.03 -39.80
N ALA A 195 46.64 -35.75 -38.74
CA ALA A 195 47.30 -36.98 -38.29
C ALA A 195 47.29 -38.06 -39.38
N ASN A 196 46.15 -38.29 -40.02
CA ASN A 196 46.01 -39.27 -41.10
C ASN A 196 46.92 -38.94 -42.31
N LEU A 197 47.14 -37.66 -42.60
CA LEU A 197 48.03 -37.23 -43.69
C LEU A 197 49.51 -37.48 -43.38
N TRP A 198 49.93 -37.38 -42.11
CA TRP A 198 51.29 -37.69 -41.69
C TRP A 198 51.58 -39.19 -41.77
N ASP A 199 50.63 -40.03 -41.36
CA ASP A 199 50.77 -41.49 -41.45
C ASP A 199 50.85 -41.97 -42.91
N ALA A 200 50.03 -41.40 -43.79
CA ALA A 200 50.03 -41.73 -45.22
C ALA A 200 51.31 -41.34 -45.98
N ARG A 201 52.13 -40.42 -45.45
CA ARG A 201 53.42 -40.03 -46.05
C ARG A 201 54.59 -40.90 -45.61
N ASN A 202 54.43 -41.67 -44.54
CA ASN A 202 55.48 -42.48 -43.94
C ASN A 202 55.38 -43.98 -44.28
N THR A 203 54.42 -44.38 -45.12
CA THR A 203 54.26 -45.73 -45.68
C THR A 203 54.66 -45.77 -47.15
#